data_AF-A0A357GWW6-F1
#
_entry.id   AF-A0A357GWW6-F1
#
_cell.length_a   1.000
_cell.length_b   1.000
_cell.length_c   1.000
_cell.angle_alpha   90.00
_cell.angle_beta   90.00
_cell.angle_gamma   90.00
#
_symmetry.space_group_name_H-M   'P 1'
#
loop_
_entity.id
_entity.type
_entity.pdbx_description
1 polymer ?
#
loop_
_entity_poly.entity_id
_entity_poly.type
_entity_poly.pdbx_seq_one_letter_code
_entity_poly.pdbx_strand_id
1 'polypeptide(L)' 'DKDGKKKFVYMLNNTVLPSARPFIAILENFQQADGSVIIPEVLRKWMPGNIDRISKK' A
#
# COMPACT_ATOMS: atom_id res chain seq x y z
N ASP A 1 -18.96 -2.53 -34.76
CA ASP A 1 -18.97 -4.01 -34.79
C ASP A 1 -18.97 -4.43 -36.26
N LYS A 2 -19.28 -5.69 -36.59
CA LYS A 2 -19.44 -6.11 -37.99
C LYS A 2 -20.55 -5.33 -38.74
N ASP A 3 -21.39 -4.59 -38.00
CA ASP A 3 -22.49 -3.76 -38.50
C ASP A 3 -22.17 -2.25 -38.52
N GLY A 4 -20.90 -1.86 -38.36
CA GLY A 4 -20.47 -0.45 -38.49
C GLY A 4 -20.89 0.48 -37.35
N LYS A 5 -21.52 -0.03 -36.28
CA LYS A 5 -21.90 0.79 -35.11
C LYS A 5 -20.68 1.16 -34.26
N LYS A 6 -20.50 2.47 -34.01
CA LYS A 6 -19.57 2.99 -32.99
C LYS A 6 -20.10 2.59 -31.61
N LYS A 7 -19.25 2.00 -30.77
CA LYS A 7 -19.57 1.64 -29.38
C LYS A 7 -18.68 2.47 -28.43
N PHE A 8 -19.25 2.89 -27.31
CA PHE A 8 -18.51 3.55 -26.25
C PHE A 8 -17.74 2.51 -25.43
N VAL A 9 -16.61 2.94 -24.85
CA VAL A 9 -15.84 2.10 -23.94
C VAL A 9 -16.54 2.01 -22.58
N TYR A 10 -16.42 0.85 -21.94
CA TYR A 10 -16.74 0.71 -20.52
C TYR A 10 -15.53 1.12 -19.69
N MET A 11 -15.74 1.90 -18.64
CA MET A 11 -14.70 2.34 -17.72
C MET A 11 -14.91 1.74 -16.34
N LEU A 12 -13.83 1.29 -15.72
CA LEU A 12 -13.80 0.78 -14.35
C LEU A 12 -12.81 1.61 -13.53
N ASN A 13 -13.09 1.74 -12.23
CA ASN A 13 -12.17 2.35 -11.28
C ASN A 13 -12.18 1.57 -9.96
N ASN A 14 -11.04 1.57 -9.25
CA ASN A 14 -10.91 1.00 -7.92
C ASN A 14 -9.76 1.68 -7.16
N THR A 15 -9.84 1.74 -5.84
CA THR A 15 -8.79 2.34 -5.00
C THR A 15 -7.69 1.32 -4.73
N VAL A 16 -6.46 1.65 -5.12
CA VAL A 16 -5.29 0.79 -4.85
C VAL A 16 -4.60 1.19 -3.54
N LEU A 17 -4.37 2.49 -3.32
CA LEU A 17 -3.69 2.98 -2.13
C LEU A 17 -4.28 4.32 -1.67
N PRO A 18 -5.18 4.32 -0.67
CA PRO A 18 -5.68 5.56 -0.10
C PRO A 18 -4.59 6.24 0.74
N SER A 19 -4.41 7.56 0.64
CA SER A 19 -3.18 8.26 1.03
C SER A 19 -2.65 7.98 2.45
N ALA A 20 -3.50 7.92 3.48
CA ALA A 20 -3.05 7.77 4.87
C ALA A 20 -3.42 6.43 5.53
N ARG A 21 -4.53 5.80 5.09
CA ARG A 21 -5.11 4.63 5.80
C ARG A 21 -4.20 3.39 5.85
N PRO A 22 -3.47 3.02 4.78
CA PRO A 22 -2.57 1.88 4.81
C PRO A 22 -1.43 2.07 5.80
N PHE A 23 -0.94 3.30 5.98
CA PHE A 23 0.11 3.58 6.96
C PHE A 23 -0.38 3.36 8.39
N ILE A 24 -1.59 3.82 8.72
CA ILE A 24 -2.21 3.58 10.04
C ILE A 24 -2.36 2.08 10.29
N ALA A 25 -2.90 1.34 9.31
CA ALA A 25 -3.05 -0.11 9.42
C ALA A 25 -1.70 -0.83 9.62
N ILE A 26 -0.64 -0.41 8.92
CA ILE A 26 0.70 -0.96 9.12
C ILE A 26 1.22 -0.65 10.53
N LEU A 27 1.06 0.58 11.01
CA LEU A 27 1.49 0.97 12.36
C LEU A 27 0.78 0.11 13.42
N GLU A 28 -0.53 -0.05 13.33
CA GLU A 28 -1.33 -0.82 14.31
C GLU A 28 -1.01 -2.32 14.27
N ASN A 29 -0.90 -2.92 13.08
CA ASN A 29 -0.73 -4.38 12.95
C ASN A 29 0.72 -4.84 13.16
N PHE A 30 1.70 -3.95 13.01
CA PHE A 30 3.12 -4.31 13.13
C PHE A 30 3.83 -3.63 14.33
N GLN A 31 3.08 -2.97 15.22
CA GLN A 31 3.61 -2.46 16.48
C GLN A 31 4.12 -3.59 17.37
N GLN A 32 5.25 -3.33 18.03
CA GLN A 32 5.87 -4.23 19.00
C GLN A 32 5.65 -3.70 20.42
N ALA A 33 5.84 -4.57 21.43
CA ALA A 33 5.65 -4.21 22.84
C ALA A 33 6.58 -3.08 23.32
N ASP A 34 7.75 -2.92 22.69
CA ASP A 34 8.71 -1.84 22.95
C ASP A 34 8.35 -0.52 22.23
N GLY A 35 7.23 -0.49 21.49
CA GLY A 35 6.77 0.65 20.71
C GLY A 35 7.46 0.82 19.36
N SER A 36 8.36 -0.07 18.97
CA SER A 36 8.89 -0.13 17.60
C SER A 36 7.84 -0.69 16.62
N VAL A 37 8.03 -0.46 15.33
CA VAL A 37 7.17 -1.02 14.28
C VAL A 37 8.02 -1.85 13.32
N ILE A 38 7.66 -3.12 13.15
CA ILE A 38 8.32 -3.98 12.16
C ILE A 38 7.80 -3.61 10.76
N ILE A 39 8.69 -3.46 9.80
CA ILE A 39 8.29 -3.17 8.42
C ILE A 39 7.87 -4.48 7.75
N PRO A 40 6.68 -4.54 7.11
CA PRO A 40 6.24 -5.70 6.35
C PRO A 40 7.29 -6.14 5.33
N GLU A 41 7.54 -7.45 5.24
CA GLU A 41 8.63 -8.00 4.41
C GLU A 41 8.59 -7.49 2.95
N VAL A 42 7.39 -7.40 2.38
CA VAL A 42 7.15 -6.92 1.01
C VAL A 42 7.53 -5.45 0.79
N LEU A 43 7.59 -4.65 1.86
CA LEU A 43 7.94 -3.23 1.81
C LEU A 43 9.44 -2.99 2.01
N ARG A 44 10.19 -3.92 2.61
CA ARG A 44 11.61 -3.73 2.98
C ARG A 44 12.51 -3.37 1.79
N LYS A 45 12.25 -3.95 0.61
CA LYS A 45 13.02 -3.63 -0.62
C LYS A 45 12.88 -2.18 -1.09
N TRP A 46 11.84 -1.48 -0.64
CA TRP A 46 11.58 -0.09 -0.96
C TRP A 46 12.06 0.87 0.13
N MET A 47 12.50 0.35 1.27
CA MET A 47 13.00 1.16 2.38
C MET A 47 14.44 1.58 2.13
N PRO A 48 14.80 2.85 2.39
CA PRO A 48 16.19 3.28 2.31
C PRO A 48 17.04 2.50 3.32
N GLY A 49 18.26 2.13 2.93
CA GLY A 49 19.23 1.50 3.84
C GLY A 49 18.85 0.10 4.35
N ASN A 50 17.95 -0.61 3.68
CA ASN A 50 17.47 -1.94 4.09
C ASN A 50 16.87 -1.95 5.51
N ILE A 51 16.23 -0.85 5.92
CA ILE A 51 15.57 -0.77 7.22
C ILE A 51 14.44 -1.80 7.27
N ASP A 52 14.39 -2.58 8.35
CA ASP A 52 13.37 -3.59 8.65
C ASP A 52 12.52 -3.24 9.87
N ARG A 53 12.92 -2.19 10.62
CA ARG A 53 12.25 -1.73 11.85
C ARG A 53 12.33 -0.21 12.00
N ILE A 54 11.20 0.40 12.40
CA ILE A 54 11.12 1.80 12.81
C ILE A 54 11.18 1.86 14.33
N SER A 55 12.21 2.48 14.87
CA SER A 55 12.39 2.65 16.33
C SER A 55 11.83 3.98 16.81
N LYS A 56 11.37 4.01 18.06
CA LYS A 56 11.04 5.26 18.75
C LYS A 56 12.31 6.10 18.89
N LYS A 57 12.18 7.42 18.67
CA LYS A 57 13.26 8.38 18.87
C LYS A 57 13.44 8.71 20.35
#